data_AF-F3ZS47-F1
#
_entry.id   AF-F3ZS47-F1
#
_cell.length_a   1.000
_cell.length_b   1.000
_cell.length_c   1.000
_cell.angle_alpha   90.00
_cell.angle_beta   90.00
_cell.angle_gamma   90.00
#
_symmetry.space_group_name_H-M   'P 1'
#
loop_
_entity.id
_entity.type
_entity.pdbx_description
1 polymer ?
#
loop_
_entity_poly.entity_id
_entity_poly.type
_entity_poly.pdbx_seq_one_letter_code
_entity_poly.pdbx_strand_id
1 'polypeptide(L)'
;MTNTQKLAKNAFRKLRHLILSDDYSDKNLKEYNGILSNLYEENPPKISDFNSLGELDMISIFGFQLCKQKVMDIYHGSKVKSSEFNKLIIGVTTIEQSMSSVMDFDKFTMLLDHRIGNLSGEK
;
A
#
# COMPACT_ATOMS: atom_id res chain seq x y z
N MET A 1 -14.14 7.31 -3.93
CA MET A 1 -12.88 6.69 -3.51
C MET A 1 -12.45 5.74 -4.61
N THR A 2 -11.32 6.03 -5.26
CA THR A 2 -10.79 5.26 -6.41
C THR A 2 -10.31 3.86 -5.99
N ASN A 3 -9.97 3.02 -6.96
CA ASN A 3 -9.46 1.68 -6.66
C ASN A 3 -8.14 1.78 -5.89
N THR A 4 -7.23 2.64 -6.35
CA THR A 4 -5.95 2.91 -5.67
C THR A 4 -6.15 3.36 -4.23
N GLN A 5 -7.09 4.28 -3.95
CA GLN A 5 -7.39 4.68 -2.57
C GLN A 5 -7.95 3.55 -1.73
N LYS A 6 -8.90 2.78 -2.26
CA LYS A 6 -9.49 1.63 -1.54
C LYS A 6 -8.44 0.61 -1.21
N LEU A 7 -7.59 0.27 -2.18
CA LEU A 7 -6.52 -0.70 -2.02
C LEU A 7 -5.49 -0.21 -0.99
N ALA A 8 -4.93 0.98 -1.16
CA ALA A 8 -3.93 1.54 -0.26
C ALA A 8 -4.45 1.58 1.19
N LYS A 9 -5.65 2.11 1.40
CA LYS A 9 -6.26 2.27 2.73
C LYS A 9 -6.54 0.94 3.42
N ASN A 10 -7.12 -0.02 2.70
CA ASN A 10 -7.44 -1.31 3.29
C ASN A 10 -6.18 -2.16 3.52
N ALA A 11 -5.27 -2.18 2.56
CA ALA A 11 -4.01 -2.93 2.68
C ALA A 11 -3.16 -2.38 3.84
N PHE A 12 -3.04 -1.05 3.97
CA PHE A 12 -2.41 -0.39 5.12
C PHE A 12 -3.06 -0.84 6.44
N ARG A 13 -4.38 -0.72 6.56
CA ARG A 13 -5.09 -1.09 7.79
C ARG A 13 -4.82 -2.55 8.18
N LYS A 14 -4.88 -3.46 7.20
CA LYS A 14 -4.68 -4.90 7.44
C LYS A 14 -3.24 -5.20 7.85
N LEU A 15 -2.25 -4.70 7.13
CA LEU A 15 -0.86 -4.90 7.51
C LEU A 15 -0.52 -4.29 8.87
N ARG A 16 -1.08 -3.11 9.19
CA ARG A 16 -0.91 -2.51 10.51
C ARG A 16 -1.43 -3.42 11.62
N HIS A 17 -2.59 -4.06 11.41
CA HIS A 17 -3.12 -5.02 12.40
C HIS A 17 -2.22 -6.25 12.56
N LEU A 18 -1.69 -6.81 11.47
CA LEU A 18 -0.74 -7.91 11.54
C LEU A 18 0.50 -7.52 12.34
N ILE A 19 1.13 -6.39 11.99
CA ILE A 19 2.35 -5.89 12.66
C ILE A 19 2.12 -5.65 14.15
N LEU A 20 0.97 -5.10 14.53
CA LEU A 20 0.65 -4.85 15.94
C LEU A 20 0.28 -6.11 16.72
N SER A 21 -0.10 -7.20 16.04
CA SER A 21 -0.47 -8.44 16.71
C SER A 21 0.72 -9.29 17.15
N ASP A 22 1.89 -9.10 16.52
CA ASP A 22 3.10 -9.90 16.69
C ASP A 22 2.92 -11.44 16.58
N ASP A 23 1.75 -11.92 16.15
CA ASP A 23 1.46 -13.33 15.87
C ASP A 23 1.77 -13.63 14.40
N TYR A 24 2.99 -14.11 14.14
CA TYR A 24 3.44 -14.49 12.81
C TYR A 24 3.35 -16.00 12.56
N SER A 25 2.35 -16.68 13.13
CA SER A 25 2.10 -18.08 12.82
C SER A 25 1.68 -18.29 11.36
N ASP A 26 2.01 -19.43 10.77
CA ASP A 26 1.64 -19.76 9.37
C ASP A 26 0.14 -19.65 9.11
N LYS A 27 -0.69 -19.98 10.11
CA LYS A 27 -2.14 -19.80 10.03
C LYS A 27 -2.51 -18.34 9.84
N ASN A 28 -1.95 -17.44 10.65
CA ASN A 28 -2.26 -16.02 10.59
C ASN A 28 -1.69 -15.39 9.31
N LEU A 29 -0.44 -15.72 8.95
CA LEU A 29 0.18 -15.27 7.70
C LEU A 29 -0.64 -15.68 6.47
N LYS A 30 -1.12 -16.93 6.44
CA LYS A 30 -1.99 -17.42 5.36
C LYS A 30 -3.32 -16.67 5.29
N GLU A 31 -3.92 -16.32 6.43
CA GLU A 31 -5.12 -15.49 6.47
C GLU A 31 -4.86 -14.10 5.87
N TYR A 32 -3.78 -13.43 6.30
CA TYR A 32 -3.42 -12.12 5.76
C TYR A 32 -3.05 -12.16 4.27
N ASN A 33 -2.39 -13.23 3.81
CA ASN A 33 -2.14 -13.46 2.38
C ASN A 33 -3.45 -13.49 1.58
N GLY A 34 -4.44 -14.25 2.05
CA GLY A 34 -5.75 -14.32 1.43
C GLY A 34 -6.46 -12.96 1.40
N ILE A 35 -6.42 -12.23 2.52
CA ILE A 35 -7.02 -10.88 2.60
C ILE A 35 -6.38 -9.93 1.60
N LEU A 36 -5.04 -9.88 1.52
CA LEU A 36 -4.35 -8.96 0.62
C LEU A 36 -4.57 -9.32 -0.86
N SER A 37 -4.59 -10.61 -1.19
CA SER A 37 -4.91 -11.07 -2.56
C SER A 37 -6.31 -10.63 -2.97
N ASN A 38 -7.31 -10.88 -2.12
CA ASN A 38 -8.69 -10.47 -2.38
C ASN A 38 -8.82 -8.96 -2.55
N LEU A 39 -8.15 -8.18 -1.69
CA LEU A 39 -8.16 -6.72 -1.80
C LEU A 39 -7.61 -6.24 -3.14
N TYR A 40 -6.52 -6.84 -3.62
CA TYR A 40 -5.91 -6.52 -4.90
C TYR A 40 -6.83 -6.88 -6.07
N GLU A 41 -7.43 -8.07 -6.06
CA GLU A 41 -8.36 -8.52 -7.10
C GLU A 41 -9.63 -7.66 -7.17
N GLU A 42 -10.16 -7.24 -6.02
CA GLU A 42 -11.35 -6.39 -5.95
C GLU A 42 -11.07 -4.94 -6.34
N ASN A 43 -9.85 -4.45 -6.10
CA ASN A 43 -9.49 -3.03 -6.24
C ASN A 43 -8.20 -2.84 -7.05
N PRO A 44 -8.10 -3.36 -8.29
CA PRO A 44 -6.89 -3.22 -9.09
C PRO A 44 -6.64 -1.73 -9.39
N PRO A 45 -5.43 -1.20 -9.12
CA PRO A 45 -5.07 0.18 -9.44
C PRO A 45 -5.24 0.47 -10.93
N LYS A 46 -5.64 1.70 -11.27
CA LYS A 46 -5.81 2.15 -12.65
C LYS A 46 -5.14 3.50 -12.86
N ILE A 47 -4.60 3.74 -14.05
CA ILE A 47 -4.02 5.04 -14.43
C ILE A 47 -5.04 6.17 -14.26
N SER A 48 -6.33 5.90 -14.53
CA SER A 48 -7.41 6.86 -14.34
C SER A 48 -7.64 7.28 -12.89
N ASP A 49 -7.11 6.54 -11.90
CA ASP A 49 -7.19 6.90 -10.49
C ASP A 49 -6.24 8.06 -10.12
N PHE A 50 -5.40 8.50 -11.06
CA PHE A 50 -4.41 9.57 -10.90
C PHE A 50 -4.82 10.84 -11.67
N ASN A 51 -6.13 11.13 -11.75
CA ASN A 51 -6.63 12.32 -12.44
C ASN A 51 -6.79 13.53 -11.52
N SER A 52 -6.88 13.33 -10.20
CA SER A 52 -6.91 14.43 -9.24
C SER A 52 -6.29 14.06 -7.88
N LEU A 53 -5.87 15.06 -7.10
CA LEU A 53 -5.37 14.83 -5.73
C LEU A 53 -6.41 14.19 -4.80
N GLY A 54 -7.70 14.43 -5.05
CA GLY A 54 -8.79 13.83 -4.28
C GLY A 54 -8.91 12.31 -4.47
N GLU A 55 -8.22 11.77 -5.47
CA GLU A 55 -8.14 10.36 -5.80
C GLU A 55 -6.85 9.70 -5.26
N LEU A 56 -6.02 10.45 -4.52
CA LEU A 56 -4.79 9.97 -3.91
C LEU A 56 -4.90 9.97 -2.39
N ASP A 57 -4.91 8.78 -1.79
CA ASP A 57 -4.80 8.65 -0.33
C ASP A 57 -3.32 8.53 0.03
N MET A 58 -2.61 9.66 -0.05
CA MET A 58 -1.18 9.74 0.21
C MET A 58 -0.81 9.20 1.60
N ILE A 59 -1.63 9.47 2.61
CA ILE A 59 -1.41 8.98 3.98
C ILE A 59 -1.41 7.45 4.00
N SER A 60 -2.42 6.83 3.39
CA SER A 60 -2.47 5.37 3.33
C SER A 60 -1.38 4.77 2.45
N ILE A 61 -0.99 5.43 1.35
CA ILE A 61 0.11 4.98 0.48
C ILE A 61 1.43 4.98 1.26
N PHE A 62 1.78 6.10 1.92
CA PHE A 62 2.97 6.17 2.76
C PHE A 62 2.89 5.19 3.94
N GLY A 63 1.74 5.10 4.60
CA GLY A 63 1.51 4.15 5.69
C GLY A 63 1.71 2.70 5.25
N PHE A 64 1.26 2.35 4.04
CA PHE A 64 1.47 1.03 3.46
C PHE A 64 2.95 0.74 3.17
N GLN A 65 3.69 1.71 2.62
CA GLN A 65 5.14 1.59 2.41
C GLN A 65 5.90 1.36 3.72
N LEU A 66 5.53 2.06 4.79
CA LEU A 66 6.09 1.84 6.13
C LEU A 66 5.76 0.43 6.65
N CYS A 67 4.52 -0.04 6.44
CA CYS A 67 4.13 -1.40 6.78
C CYS A 67 4.95 -2.44 6.02
N LYS A 68 5.18 -2.25 4.72
CA LYS A 68 6.06 -3.11 3.90
C LYS A 68 7.46 -3.19 4.52
N GLN A 69 8.07 -2.05 4.84
CA GLN A 69 9.39 -2.03 5.45
C GLN A 69 9.40 -2.82 6.76
N LYS A 70 8.40 -2.62 7.63
CA LYS A 70 8.33 -3.31 8.91
C LYS A 70 8.16 -4.82 8.75
N VAL A 71 7.33 -5.28 7.80
CA VAL A 71 7.19 -6.71 7.47
C VAL A 71 8.53 -7.30 7.03
N MET A 72 9.30 -6.58 6.20
CA MET A 72 10.64 -6.98 5.79
C MET A 72 11.60 -7.05 6.98
N ASP A 73 11.57 -6.07 7.89
CA ASP A 73 12.40 -6.07 9.09
C ASP A 73 12.09 -7.28 9.99
N ILE A 74 10.81 -7.60 10.18
CA ILE A 74 10.37 -8.78 10.94
C ILE A 74 10.88 -10.05 10.28
N TYR A 75 10.76 -10.17 8.96
CA TYR A 75 11.26 -11.32 8.21
C TYR A 75 12.78 -11.51 8.37
N HIS A 76 13.55 -10.43 8.26
CA HIS A 76 15.00 -10.50 8.36
C HIS A 76 15.49 -10.68 9.81
N GLY A 77 14.74 -10.18 10.80
CA GLY A 77 15.02 -10.38 12.23
C GLY A 77 14.54 -11.73 12.77
N SER A 78 13.67 -12.42 12.05
CA SER A 78 13.08 -13.71 12.41
C SER A 78 14.03 -14.88 12.12
N LYS A 79 14.13 -15.84 13.05
CA LYS A 79 14.76 -17.15 12.81
C LYS A 79 13.86 -18.08 11.98
N VAL A 80 12.57 -17.79 11.90
CA VAL A 80 11.54 -18.61 11.24
C VAL A 80 11.20 -17.96 9.90
N LYS A 81 11.74 -18.52 8.82
CA LYS A 81 11.43 -18.12 7.44
C LYS A 81 10.43 -19.11 6.86
N SER A 82 9.15 -18.96 7.20
CA SER A 82 8.12 -19.83 6.65
C SER A 82 7.77 -19.48 5.21
N SER A 83 7.25 -20.46 4.47
CA SER A 83 6.80 -20.25 3.09
C SER A 83 5.66 -19.23 3.02
N GLU A 84 4.79 -19.15 4.03
CA GLU A 84 3.70 -18.19 4.11
C GLU A 84 4.21 -16.75 4.35
N PHE A 85 5.30 -16.59 5.11
CA PHE A 85 5.93 -15.27 5.27
C PHE A 85 6.53 -14.77 3.95
N ASN A 86 7.16 -15.65 3.18
CA ASN A 86 7.66 -15.31 1.85
C ASN A 86 6.54 -14.89 0.89
N LYS A 87 5.40 -15.60 0.92
CA LYS A 87 4.20 -15.23 0.14
C LYS A 87 3.67 -13.86 0.55
N LEU A 88 3.68 -13.55 1.85
CA LEU A 88 3.28 -12.23 2.34
C LEU A 88 4.17 -11.13 1.77
N ILE A 89 5.49 -11.31 1.83
CA ILE A 89 6.45 -10.35 1.26
C ILE A 89 6.19 -10.12 -0.23
N ILE A 90 5.98 -11.21 -0.99
CA ILE A 90 5.67 -11.14 -2.41
C ILE A 90 4.38 -10.34 -2.61
N GLY A 91 3.30 -10.69 -1.92
CA GLY A 91 2.00 -10.03 -2.05
C GLY A 91 2.05 -8.53 -1.71
N VAL A 92 2.71 -8.16 -0.61
CA VAL A 92 2.87 -6.75 -0.21
C VAL A 92 3.70 -5.99 -1.23
N THR A 93 4.77 -6.59 -1.75
CA THR A 93 5.62 -5.97 -2.78
C THR A 93 4.87 -5.80 -4.10
N THR A 94 4.08 -6.78 -4.50
CA THR A 94 3.25 -6.70 -5.72
C THR A 94 2.24 -5.57 -5.61
N ILE A 95 1.53 -5.43 -4.49
CA ILE A 95 0.58 -4.32 -4.29
C ILE A 95 1.30 -2.96 -4.38
N GLU A 96 2.46 -2.83 -3.73
CA GLU A 96 3.24 -1.58 -3.76
C GLU A 96 3.71 -1.22 -5.17
N GLN A 97 4.23 -2.19 -5.91
CA GLN A 97 4.65 -2.01 -7.30
C GLN A 97 3.48 -1.68 -8.22
N SER A 98 2.32 -2.32 -8.05
CA SER A 98 1.13 -2.03 -8.85
C SER A 98 0.55 -0.64 -8.58
N MET A 99 0.64 -0.13 -7.35
CA MET A 99 0.24 1.26 -7.06
C MET A 99 1.26 2.25 -7.65
N SER A 100 2.55 1.95 -7.53
CA SER A 100 3.62 2.80 -8.06
C SER A 100 3.69 2.81 -9.59
N SER A 101 3.28 1.73 -10.27
CA SER A 101 3.31 1.64 -11.73
C SER A 101 2.21 2.46 -12.41
N VAL A 102 1.12 2.75 -11.70
CA VAL A 102 0.05 3.62 -12.20
C VAL A 102 0.22 5.08 -11.75
N MET A 103 1.17 5.34 -10.83
CA MET A 103 1.58 6.69 -10.45
C MET A 103 2.38 7.35 -11.58
N ASP A 104 1.75 8.31 -12.25
CA ASP A 104 2.47 9.26 -13.11
C ASP A 104 3.08 10.35 -12.21
N PHE A 105 4.40 10.27 -11.98
CA PHE A 105 5.11 11.21 -11.10
C PHE A 105 5.10 12.64 -11.62
N ASP A 106 5.16 12.84 -12.93
CA ASP A 106 5.12 14.18 -13.53
C ASP A 106 3.74 14.79 -13.30
N LYS A 107 2.69 14.01 -13.55
CA LYS A 107 1.31 14.44 -13.29
C LYS A 107 1.04 14.66 -11.80
N PHE A 108 1.57 13.81 -10.93
CA PHE A 108 1.47 13.98 -9.49
C PHE A 108 2.14 15.28 -9.01
N THR A 109 3.33 15.57 -9.52
CA THR A 109 4.06 16.81 -9.22
C THR A 109 3.29 18.03 -9.70
N MET A 110 2.76 18.01 -10.93
CA MET A 110 1.89 19.09 -11.44
C MET A 110 0.64 19.30 -10.57
N LEU A 111 -0.01 18.21 -10.14
CA LEU A 111 -1.17 18.28 -9.27
C LEU A 111 -0.83 18.86 -7.88
N LEU A 112 0.33 18.50 -7.33
CA LEU A 112 0.84 19.07 -6.07
C LEU A 112 1.19 20.55 -6.21
N ASP A 113 1.93 20.94 -7.25
CA ASP A 113 2.30 22.33 -7.50
C ASP A 113 1.07 23.21 -7.66
N HIS A 114 0.09 22.76 -8.44
CA HIS A 114 -1.20 23.45 -8.56
C HIS A 114 -1.90 23.59 -7.21
N ARG A 115 -1.85 22.57 -6.35
CA ARG A 115 -2.45 22.65 -5.00
C ARG A 115 -1.68 23.60 -4.08
N ILE A 116 -0.35 23.62 -4.17
CA ILE A 116 0.50 24.56 -3.43
C ILE A 116 0.23 25.98 -3.88
N GLY A 117 0.15 26.26 -5.18
CA GLY A 117 -0.24 27.56 -5.73
C GLY A 117 -1.61 28.03 -5.20
N ASN A 118 -2.61 27.14 -5.24
CA ASN A 118 -3.94 27.42 -4.68
C ASN A 118 -3.93 27.73 -3.17
N LEU A 119 -3.08 27.06 -2.39
CA LEU A 119 -3.00 27.24 -0.93
C LEU A 119 -2.15 28.44 -0.52
N SER A 120 -1.13 28.76 -1.31
CA SER A 120 -0.24 29.92 -1.11
C SER A 120 -0.87 31.22 -1.60
N GLY A 121 -1.93 31.16 -2.40
CA GLY A 121 -2.58 32.32 -2.99
C GLY A 121 -1.82 32.89 -4.19
N GLU A 122 -0.85 32.15 -4.73
CA GLU A 122 -0.17 32.48 -5.97
C GLU A 122 -1.17 32.36 -7.14
N LYS A 123 -1.34 33.49 -7.85
CA LYS A 123 -2.15 33.59 -9.08
C LYS A 123 -1.29 33.35 -10.31
#